data_AF-A0A137RI43-F1
#
_entry.id   AF-A0A137RI43-F1
#
_cell.length_a   1.000
_cell.length_b   1.000
_cell.length_c   1.000
_cell.angle_alpha   90.00
_cell.angle_beta   90.00
_cell.angle_gamma   90.00
#
_symmetry.space_group_name_H-M   'P 1'
#
loop_
_entity.id
_entity.type
_entity.pdbx_description
1 polymer ?
#
loop_
_entity_poly.entity_id
_entity_poly.type
_entity_poly.pdbx_seq_one_letter_code
_entity_poly.pdbx_strand_id
1 'polypeptide(L)'
;MITKRNLLALFVFASFSTVSFSQSKSHKTDVNKDIDVVRVYEQVVEEGYGTPFIYKKLATAYYFKSEYDKAVSWFQKLFSEEKNTDPELATQYNQALKAVAAANTLNSENNIF
;
A
#
# COMPACT_ATOMS: atom_id res chain seq x y z
N MET A 1 -4.09 44.66 -51.14
CA MET A 1 -5.47 44.23 -50.89
C MET A 1 -5.48 42.72 -50.71
N ILE A 2 -5.40 42.24 -49.46
CA ILE A 2 -5.24 40.81 -49.13
C ILE A 2 -6.60 40.13 -49.36
N THR A 3 -6.63 39.14 -50.26
CA THR A 3 -7.87 38.43 -50.61
C THR A 3 -8.27 37.48 -49.47
N LYS A 4 -9.57 37.38 -49.18
CA LYS A 4 -10.13 36.61 -48.05
C LYS A 4 -9.70 35.13 -48.02
N ARG A 5 -9.30 34.58 -49.17
CA ARG A 5 -8.74 33.22 -49.32
C ARG A 5 -7.34 33.07 -48.70
N ASN A 6 -6.53 34.12 -48.72
CA ASN A 6 -5.21 34.13 -48.10
C ASN A 6 -5.28 34.44 -46.59
N LEU A 7 -6.36 35.08 -46.13
CA LEU A 7 -6.64 35.30 -44.70
C LEU A 7 -7.02 34.01 -43.98
N LEU A 8 -7.73 33.11 -44.66
CA LEU A 8 -8.16 31.80 -44.14
C LEU A 8 -6.98 30.80 -44.03
N ALA A 9 -6.01 30.87 -44.96
CA ALA A 9 -4.81 30.04 -44.93
C ALA A 9 -3.84 30.41 -43.78
N LEU A 10 -3.77 31.69 -43.39
CA LEU A 10 -2.94 32.16 -42.28
C LEU A 10 -3.47 31.71 -40.90
N PHE A 11 -4.77 31.44 -40.77
CA PHE A 11 -5.38 31.02 -39.51
C PHE A 11 -5.12 29.53 -39.18
N VAL A 12 -4.92 28.69 -40.21
CA VAL A 12 -4.65 27.26 -40.05
C VAL A 12 -3.18 26.97 -39.72
N PHE A 13 -2.27 27.88 -40.03
CA PHE A 13 -0.84 27.73 -39.71
C PHE A 13 -0.51 28.08 -38.25
N ALA A 14 -1.36 28.87 -37.58
CA ALA A 14 -1.13 29.34 -36.21
C ALA A 14 -1.52 28.32 -35.11
N SER A 15 -2.19 27.22 -35.44
CA SER A 15 -2.72 26.24 -34.48
C SER A 15 -1.80 25.06 -34.17
N PHE A 16 -0.60 24.98 -34.78
CA PHE A 16 0.30 23.83 -34.58
C PHE A 16 1.44 24.05 -33.55
N SER A 17 1.57 25.25 -32.98
CA SER A 17 2.74 25.62 -32.15
C SER A 17 2.57 25.51 -30.63
N THR A 18 1.52 24.88 -30.11
CA THR A 18 1.36 24.70 -28.64
C THR A 18 1.29 23.23 -28.23
N VAL A 19 2.39 22.51 -28.36
CA VAL A 19 2.68 21.32 -27.53
C VAL A 19 4.16 21.30 -27.21
N SER A 20 4.52 21.99 -26.14
CA SER A 20 5.80 21.83 -25.46
C SER A 20 5.53 21.74 -23.98
N PHE A 21 4.95 20.61 -23.59
CA PHE A 21 4.83 20.21 -22.19
C PHE A 21 6.23 19.76 -21.74
N SER A 22 7.09 20.72 -21.40
CA SER A 22 8.38 20.44 -20.79
C SER A 22 8.14 20.00 -19.34
N GLN A 23 7.85 18.71 -19.15
CA GLN A 23 7.92 18.10 -17.83
C GLN A 23 9.39 18.03 -17.42
N SER A 24 9.90 19.07 -16.76
CA SER A 24 11.03 18.83 -15.87
C SER A 24 10.51 17.94 -14.75
N LYS A 25 10.81 16.64 -14.79
CA LYS A 25 10.67 15.76 -13.62
C LYS A 25 11.60 16.32 -12.55
N SER A 26 11.10 17.23 -11.74
CA SER A 26 11.72 17.57 -10.47
C SER A 26 11.58 16.32 -9.61
N HIS A 27 12.69 15.59 -9.44
CA HIS A 27 12.79 14.54 -8.44
C HIS A 27 12.79 15.23 -7.07
N LYS A 28 11.60 15.64 -6.62
CA LYS A 28 11.38 15.99 -5.23
C LYS A 28 11.50 14.69 -4.46
N THR A 29 12.63 14.50 -3.78
CA THR A 29 12.74 13.52 -2.70
C THR A 29 11.71 13.95 -1.65
N ASP A 30 10.53 13.35 -1.74
CA ASP A 30 9.46 13.52 -0.78
C ASP A 30 9.84 12.68 0.44
N VAL A 31 10.63 13.28 1.35
CA VAL A 31 11.04 12.67 2.62
C VAL A 31 9.85 12.27 3.50
N ASN A 32 8.64 12.72 3.14
CA ASN A 32 7.40 12.48 3.86
C ASN A 32 6.47 11.48 3.15
N LYS A 33 6.85 10.91 2.00
CA LYS A 33 5.98 9.97 1.27
C LYS A 33 6.04 8.54 1.74
N ASP A 34 7.15 8.10 2.31
CA ASP A 34 7.36 6.67 2.60
C ASP A 34 8.01 6.45 3.97
N ILE A 35 7.53 7.13 5.02
CA ILE A 35 7.79 6.62 6.37
C ILE A 35 7.00 5.31 6.49
N ASP A 36 7.71 4.20 6.31
CA ASP A 36 7.16 2.88 6.56
C ASP A 36 6.96 2.71 8.07
N VAL A 37 5.78 3.12 8.54
CA VAL A 37 5.38 3.03 9.95
C VAL A 37 5.47 1.59 10.44
N VAL A 38 5.30 0.60 9.55
CA VAL A 38 5.50 -0.82 9.88
C VAL A 38 6.94 -1.04 10.30
N ARG A 39 7.90 -0.59 9.49
CA ARG A 39 9.34 -0.73 9.80
C ARG A 39 9.73 -0.06 11.11
N VAL A 40 9.21 1.14 11.38
CA VAL A 40 9.47 1.83 12.65
C VAL A 40 8.95 1.00 13.82
N TYR A 41 7.73 0.49 13.72
CA TYR A 41 7.15 -0.34 14.77
C TYR A 41 7.82 -1.70 14.93
N GLU A 42 8.31 -2.31 13.85
CA GLU A 42 9.13 -3.51 13.94
C GLU A 42 10.40 -3.27 14.74
N GLN A 43 11.13 -2.19 14.42
CA GLN A 43 12.33 -1.83 15.17
C GLN A 43 12.03 -1.59 16.66
N VAL A 44 10.93 -0.90 16.99
CA VAL A 44 10.53 -0.68 18.39
C VAL A 44 10.26 -1.99 19.12
N VAL A 45 9.66 -2.99 18.44
CA VAL A 45 9.46 -4.32 19.02
C VAL A 45 10.79 -5.07 19.18
N GLU A 46 11.69 -4.98 18.20
CA GLU A 46 13.03 -5.58 18.26
C GLU A 46 13.88 -5.01 19.40
N GLU A 47 13.76 -3.71 19.66
CA GLU A 47 14.38 -3.02 20.79
C GLU A 47 13.76 -3.39 22.15
N GLY A 48 12.69 -4.19 22.17
CA GLY A 48 12.03 -4.69 23.38
C GLY A 48 10.92 -3.78 23.91
N TYR A 49 10.56 -2.72 23.18
CA TYR A 49 9.51 -1.76 23.56
C TYR A 49 8.15 -2.06 22.90
N GLY A 50 7.91 -3.32 22.57
CA GLY A 50 6.63 -3.76 22.02
C GLY A 50 5.49 -3.59 23.01
N THR A 51 4.35 -3.05 22.55
CA THR A 51 3.14 -2.86 23.35
C THR A 51 1.92 -3.37 22.58
N PRO A 52 0.80 -3.68 23.26
CA PRO A 52 -0.46 -4.07 22.60
C PRO A 52 -0.88 -3.08 21.51
N PHE A 53 -0.69 -1.78 21.74
CA PHE A 53 -0.96 -0.77 20.72
C PHE A 53 -0.11 -0.96 19.46
N ILE A 54 1.19 -1.20 19.61
CA ILE A 54 2.12 -1.41 18.49
C ILE A 54 1.78 -2.72 17.76
N TYR A 55 1.50 -3.81 18.48
CA TYR A 55 1.12 -5.08 17.86
C TYR A 55 -0.18 -4.96 17.07
N LYS A 56 -1.18 -4.21 17.58
CA LYS A 56 -2.40 -3.89 16.83
C LYS A 56 -2.06 -3.19 15.52
N LYS A 57 -1.21 -2.17 15.56
CA LYS A 57 -0.81 -1.43 14.34
C LYS A 57 -0.08 -2.32 13.33
N LEU A 58 0.88 -3.12 13.79
CA LEU A 58 1.62 -4.07 12.94
C LEU A 58 0.67 -5.09 12.31
N ALA A 59 -0.20 -5.71 13.11
CA ALA A 59 -1.16 -6.70 12.64
C ALA A 59 -2.10 -6.13 11.56
N THR A 60 -2.69 -4.95 11.82
CA THR A 60 -3.58 -4.29 10.86
C THR A 60 -2.84 -3.87 9.59
N ALA A 61 -1.61 -3.37 9.71
CA ALA A 61 -0.84 -2.92 8.56
C ALA A 61 -0.50 -4.11 7.65
N TYR A 62 -0.04 -5.22 8.24
CA TYR A 62 0.24 -6.44 7.48
C TYR A 62 -1.03 -7.06 6.87
N TYR A 63 -2.16 -6.97 7.56
CA TYR A 63 -3.47 -7.35 7.01
C TYR A 63 -3.81 -6.55 5.76
N PHE A 64 -3.69 -5.21 5.80
CA PHE A 64 -3.95 -4.36 4.62
C PHE A 64 -2.94 -4.54 3.49
N LYS A 65 -1.71 -4.97 3.81
CA LYS A 65 -0.69 -5.36 2.81
C LYS A 65 -0.92 -6.75 2.23
N SER A 66 -1.97 -7.47 2.64
CA SER A 66 -2.25 -8.86 2.25
C SER A 66 -1.14 -9.86 2.63
N GLU A 67 -0.24 -9.48 3.55
CA GLU A 67 0.78 -10.35 4.12
C GLU A 67 0.18 -11.06 5.35
N TYR A 68 -0.79 -11.94 5.10
CA TYR A 68 -1.64 -12.53 6.13
C TYR A 68 -0.88 -13.38 7.14
N ASP A 69 0.19 -14.07 6.74
CA ASP A 69 1.03 -14.86 7.64
C ASP A 69 1.61 -13.99 8.77
N LYS A 70 2.21 -12.85 8.40
CA LYS A 70 2.77 -11.90 9.37
C LYS A 70 1.67 -11.25 10.20
N ALA A 71 0.54 -10.89 9.58
CA ALA A 71 -0.60 -10.32 10.29
C ALA A 71 -1.08 -11.27 11.40
N VAL A 72 -1.23 -12.57 11.10
CA VAL A 72 -1.61 -13.61 12.07
C VAL A 72 -0.63 -13.67 13.23
N SER A 73 0.69 -13.67 12.98
CA SER A 73 1.70 -13.67 14.04
C SER A 73 1.57 -12.47 14.98
N TRP A 74 1.35 -11.28 14.44
CA TRP A 74 1.17 -10.06 15.24
C TRP A 74 -0.16 -10.05 16.01
N PHE A 75 -1.25 -10.54 15.41
CA PHE A 75 -2.53 -10.70 16.11
C PHE A 75 -2.42 -11.69 17.27
N GLN A 76 -1.71 -12.82 17.08
CA GLN A 76 -1.47 -13.78 18.16
C GLN A 76 -0.69 -13.16 19.32
N LYS A 77 0.34 -12.35 19.01
CA LYS A 77 1.10 -11.62 20.03
C LYS A 77 0.22 -10.63 20.78
N LEU A 78 -0.59 -9.84 20.05
CA LEU A 78 -1.57 -8.92 20.64
C LEU A 78 -2.53 -9.63 21.61
N PHE A 79 -3.15 -10.73 21.17
CA PHE A 79 -4.13 -11.46 21.97
C PHE A 79 -3.53 -12.27 23.12
N SER A 80 -2.21 -12.47 23.12
CA SER A 80 -1.48 -13.06 24.24
C SER A 80 -1.27 -12.06 25.38
N GLU A 81 -1.20 -10.76 25.07
CA GLU A 81 -0.97 -9.71 26.06
C GLU A 81 -2.26 -9.01 26.52
N GLU A 82 -3.25 -8.87 25.62
CA GLU A 82 -4.50 -8.19 25.91
C GLU A 82 -5.71 -9.02 25.44
N LYS A 83 -6.77 -9.03 26.26
CA LYS A 83 -8.03 -9.66 25.85
C LYS A 83 -8.66 -8.84 24.72
N ASN A 84 -8.96 -9.50 23.60
CA ASN A 84 -9.60 -8.83 22.48
C ASN A 84 -10.97 -8.26 22.89
N THR A 85 -11.08 -6.94 22.84
CA THR A 85 -12.32 -6.17 23.10
C THR A 85 -12.97 -5.64 21.83
N ASP A 86 -12.29 -5.76 20.68
CA ASP A 86 -12.66 -5.14 19.41
C ASP A 86 -13.15 -6.21 18.41
N PRO A 87 -14.46 -6.25 18.09
CA PRO A 87 -15.02 -7.21 17.13
C PRO A 87 -14.40 -7.10 15.73
N GLU A 88 -13.91 -5.92 15.35
CA GLU A 88 -13.28 -5.71 14.04
C GLU A 88 -11.94 -6.45 13.96
N LEU A 89 -11.12 -6.37 15.03
CA LEU A 89 -9.86 -7.11 15.09
C LEU A 89 -10.07 -8.62 15.09
N ALA A 90 -11.11 -9.10 15.77
CA ALA A 90 -11.46 -10.52 15.72
C ALA A 90 -11.79 -10.96 14.29
N THR A 91 -12.51 -10.12 13.54
CA THR A 91 -12.90 -10.40 12.16
C THR A 91 -11.69 -10.41 11.23
N GLN A 92 -10.82 -9.39 11.32
CA GLN A 92 -9.59 -9.30 10.53
C GLN A 92 -8.65 -10.49 10.81
N TYR A 93 -8.51 -10.88 12.08
CA TYR A 93 -7.72 -12.06 12.46
C TYR A 93 -8.28 -13.35 11.85
N ASN A 94 -9.58 -13.58 11.95
CA ASN A 94 -10.23 -14.76 11.37
C ASN A 94 -10.11 -14.79 9.83
N GLN A 95 -10.19 -13.64 9.18
CA GLN A 95 -9.99 -13.52 7.74
C GLN A 95 -8.55 -13.83 7.34
N ALA A 96 -7.58 -13.28 8.07
CA ALA A 96 -6.17 -13.57 7.85
C ALA A 96 -5.87 -15.07 8.03
N LEU A 97 -6.38 -15.69 9.10
CA LEU A 97 -6.24 -17.14 9.32
C LEU A 97 -6.80 -17.98 8.17
N LYS A 98 -7.99 -17.63 7.67
CA LYS A 98 -8.59 -18.33 6.53
C LYS A 98 -7.75 -18.20 5.27
N ALA A 99 -7.19 -17.01 5.00
CA ALA A 99 -6.33 -16.78 3.86
C ALA A 99 -5.04 -17.61 3.93
N VAL A 100 -4.41 -17.68 5.11
CA VAL A 100 -3.22 -18.51 5.35
C VAL A 100 -3.54 -19.99 5.18
N ALA A 101 -4.64 -20.47 5.76
CA ALA A 101 -5.06 -21.86 5.61
C ALA A 101 -5.31 -22.23 4.15
N ALA A 102 -6.01 -21.38 3.40
CA ALA A 102 -6.26 -21.60 1.97
C ALA A 102 -4.96 -21.65 1.15
N ALA A 103 -4.01 -20.74 1.42
CA ALA A 103 -2.71 -20.72 0.76
C ALA A 103 -1.93 -22.02 1.02
N ASN A 104 -1.94 -22.52 2.26
CA ASN A 104 -1.27 -23.76 2.62
C ASN A 104 -1.91 -24.99 1.94
N THR A 105 -3.24 -25.04 1.83
CA THR A 105 -3.94 -26.11 1.10
C THR A 105 -3.53 -26.14 -0.37
N LEU A 106 -3.52 -24.98 -1.05
CA LEU A 106 -3.10 -24.88 -2.46
C LEU A 106 -1.64 -25.33 -2.67
N ASN A 107 -0.74 -24.94 -1.76
CA ASN A 107 0.66 -25.36 -1.82
C ASN A 107 0.83 -26.86 -1.58
N SER A 108 -0.05 -27.47 -0.78
CA SER A 108 -0.05 -28.92 -0.55
C SER A 108 -0.52 -29.69 -1.79
N GLU A 109 -1.55 -29.21 -2.49
CA GLU A 109 -2.10 -29.83 -3.70
C GLU A 109 -1.15 -29.73 -4.91
N ASN A 110 -0.39 -28.64 -5.02
CA ASN A 110 0.60 -28.45 -6.09
C ASN A 110 1.85 -29.32 -5.94
N ASN A 111 2.10 -29.91 -4.77
CA ASN A 111 3.26 -30.79 -4.51
C ASN A 111 2.97 -32.28 -4.75
N ILE A 112 1.77 -32.61 -5.25
CA ILE A 112 1.30 -34.00 -5.47
C ILE A 112 1.18 -34.36 -6.96
N PHE A 113 1.58 -33.46 -7.86
CA PHE A 113 1.68 -33.66 -9.30
C PHE A 113 3.13 -33.46 -9.77
#